data_AF-A0A3N5WG82-F1
#
_entry.id   AF-A0A3N5WG82-F1
#
_cell.length_a   1.000
_cell.length_b   1.000
_cell.length_c   1.000
_cell.angle_alpha   90.00
_cell.angle_beta   90.00
_cell.angle_gamma   90.00
#
_symmetry.space_group_name_H-M   'P 1'
#
loop_
_entity.id
_entity.type
_entity.pdbx_description
1 polymer ?
#
loop_
_entity_poly.entity_id
_entity_poly.type
_entity_poly.pdbx_seq_one_letter_code
_entity_poly.pdbx_strand_id
1 'polypeptide(L)' 'MPSRTKGANVSGPLLAVRDLRKEYRLRSEGLGRSNAVLVALDGVSFRVEEGETYALVGESGSG' A
#
# COMPACT_ATOMS: atom_id res chain seq x y z
N MET A 1 -10.65 -19.89 -23.72
CA MET A 1 -10.50 -19.63 -22.27
C MET A 1 -9.00 -19.56 -21.98
N PRO A 2 -8.39 -18.38 -21.73
CA PRO A 2 -6.97 -18.33 -21.43
C PRO A 2 -6.69 -19.04 -20.10
N SER A 3 -5.87 -20.09 -20.16
CA SER A 3 -5.41 -20.87 -19.02
C SER A 3 -4.61 -19.96 -18.08
N ARG A 4 -5.13 -19.72 -16.89
CA ARG A 4 -4.40 -19.04 -15.82
C ARG A 4 -3.20 -19.91 -15.45
N THR A 5 -2.02 -19.52 -15.90
CA THR A 5 -0.75 -20.18 -15.57
C THR A 5 -0.64 -20.18 -14.05
N LYS A 6 -0.79 -21.34 -13.42
CA LYS A 6 -0.56 -21.53 -11.99
C LYS A 6 0.92 -21.21 -11.76
N GLY A 7 1.19 -20.06 -11.16
CA GLY A 7 2.54 -19.62 -10.82
C GLY A 7 3.23 -20.71 -9.99
N ALA A 8 4.55 -20.81 -10.14
CA ALA A 8 5.39 -21.78 -9.43
C ALA A 8 4.94 -21.92 -7.97
N ASN A 9 4.92 -23.14 -7.46
CA ASN A 9 4.47 -23.49 -6.10
C ASN A 9 5.34 -22.79 -5.05
N VAL A 10 5.07 -21.52 -4.77
CA VAL A 10 5.74 -20.73 -3.75
C VAL A 10 5.06 -21.13 -2.45
N SER A 11 5.75 -21.89 -1.60
CA SER A 11 5.27 -22.13 -0.24
C SER A 11 5.38 -20.82 0.53
N GLY A 12 4.29 -20.05 0.54
CA GLY A 12 4.21 -18.75 1.21
C GLY A 12 3.18 -17.83 0.55
N PRO A 13 2.88 -16.68 1.19
CA PRO A 13 1.93 -15.71 0.67
C PRO A 13 2.36 -15.21 -0.72
N LEU A 14 1.37 -15.02 -1.60
CA LEU A 14 1.58 -14.42 -2.92
C LEU A 14 2.12 -12.99 -2.80
N LEU A 15 1.69 -12.25 -1.77
CA LEU A 15 2.20 -10.93 -1.44
C LEU A 15 2.36 -10.82 0.08
N ALA A 16 3.52 -10.38 0.55
CA ALA A 16 3.74 -10.02 1.94
C ALA A 16 4.29 -8.59 2.03
N VAL A 17 3.51 -7.70 2.65
CA VAL A 17 3.89 -6.32 2.95
C VAL A 17 4.19 -6.22 4.43
N ARG A 18 5.31 -5.57 4.76
CA ARG A 18 5.75 -5.36 6.15
C ARG A 18 6.14 -3.92 6.35
N ASP A 19 5.64 -3.34 7.43
CA ASP A 19 5.98 -2.00 7.92
C ASP A 19 5.91 -0.92 6.82
N LEU A 20 4.89 -1.00 5.95
CA LEU A 20 4.70 -0.08 4.84
C LEU A 20 4.47 1.33 5.39
N ARG A 21 5.35 2.22 4.97
CA ARG A 21 5.31 3.63 5.34
C ARG A 21 5.29 4.49 4.08
N LYS A 22 4.33 5.42 4.02
CA LYS A 22 4.17 6.34 2.89
C LYS A 22 4.08 7.77 3.38
N GLU A 23 4.97 8.60 2.86
CA GLU A 23 5.00 10.03 3.14
C GLU A 23 4.81 10.85 1.87
N TYR A 24 4.10 11.96 2.00
CA TYR A 24 3.94 12.97 0.96
C TYR A 24 4.52 14.30 1.45
N ARG A 25 5.38 14.91 0.62
CA ARG A 25 5.86 16.27 0.87
C ARG A 25 4.85 17.25 0.31
N LEU A 26 4.22 18.01 1.20
CA LEU A 26 3.29 19.06 0.82
C LEU A 26 4.09 20.29 0.38
N ARG A 27 3.84 20.78 -0.83
CA ARG A 27 4.38 22.07 -1.27
C ARG A 27 3.46 23.17 -0.76
N SER A 28 4.03 24.13 -0.04
CA SER A 28 3.32 25.35 0.35
C SER A 28 3.23 26.28 -0.87
N GLU A 29 2.03 26.53 -1.38
CA GLU A 29 1.76 27.61 -2.34
C GLU A 29 1.48 28.91 -1.57
N GLY A 30 2.52 29.53 -1.01
CA GLY A 30 2.40 30.80 -0.29
C GLY A 30 3.68 31.29 0.38
N LEU A 31 3.68 32.57 0.76
CA LEU A 31 4.73 33.27 1.53
C LEU A 31 4.78 32.76 2.99
N GLY A 32 5.04 31.48 3.16
CA GLY A 32 5.08 30.82 4.46
C GLY A 32 5.64 29.42 4.26
N ARG A 33 6.95 29.28 4.43
CA ARG A 33 7.67 28.01 4.28
C ARG A 33 7.18 27.01 5.34
N SER A 34 6.25 26.14 4.96
CA SER A 34 6.03 24.88 5.66
C SER A 34 6.40 23.76 4.70
N ASN A 35 7.56 23.14 4.92
CA ASN A 35 7.90 21.85 4.34
C ASN A 35 7.13 20.77 5.13
N ALA A 36 5.81 20.78 5.06
CA ALA A 36 4.99 19.83 5.79
C ALA A 36 5.11 18.44 5.14
N VAL A 37 5.37 17.42 5.96
CA VAL A 37 5.35 16.02 5.56
C VAL A 37 4.08 15.41 6.11
N LEU A 38 3.24 14.88 5.22
CA LEU A 38 2.07 14.10 5.57
C LEU A 38 2.44 12.62 5.55
N VAL A 39 2.33 11.95 6.70
CA VAL A 39 2.43 10.49 6.78
C VAL A 39 1.05 9.93 6.42
N ALA A 40 0.93 9.31 5.25
CA ALA A 40 -0.30 8.71 4.76
C ALA A 40 -0.46 7.25 5.21
N LEU A 41 0.64 6.51 5.26
CA LEU A 41 0.67 5.15 5.81
C LEU A 41 1.80 5.06 6.82
N ASP A 42 1.56 4.46 7.97
CA ASP A 42 2.57 4.27 9.01
C ASP A 42 2.54 2.84 9.55
N GLY A 43 3.52 2.03 9.16
CA GLY A 43 3.72 0.69 9.71
C GLY A 43 2.69 -0.36 9.26
N VAL A 44 2.11 -0.24 8.07
CA VAL A 44 1.07 -1.19 7.62
C VAL A 44 1.69 -2.52 7.17
N SER A 45 1.23 -3.62 7.76
CA SER A 45 1.69 -4.98 7.45
C SER A 45 0.52 -5.88 7.11
N PHE A 46 0.56 -6.53 5.94
CA PHE A 46 -0.47 -7.49 5.53
C PHE A 46 0.09 -8.56 4.58
N ARG A 47 -0.65 -9.65 4.42
CA ARG A 47 -0.32 -10.74 3.49
C ARG A 47 -1.54 -11.04 2.63
N VAL A 48 -1.30 -11.47 1.40
CA VAL A 48 -2.31 -11.97 0.48
C VAL A 48 -1.88 -13.37 0.08
N GLU A 49 -2.70 -14.37 0.38
CA GLU A 49 -2.46 -15.75 -0.04
C GLU A 49 -2.94 -15.97 -1.48
N GLU A 50 -2.46 -17.05 -2.11
CA GLU A 50 -2.91 -17.39 -3.46
C GLU A 50 -4.39 -17.77 -3.47
N GLY A 51 -5.17 -17.14 -4.37
CA GLY A 51 -6.60 -17.43 -4.53
C GLY A 51 -7.53 -16.60 -3.64
N GLU A 52 -6.98 -15.76 -2.76
CA GLU A 52 -7.77 -14.84 -1.94
C GLU A 52 -8.03 -13.50 -2.65
N THR A 53 -9.12 -12.84 -2.30
CA THR A 53 -9.45 -11.49 -2.78
C THR A 53 -9.56 -10.56 -1.58
N TYR A 54 -8.75 -9.50 -1.59
CA TYR A 54 -8.75 -8.45 -0.57
C TYR A 54 -9.29 -7.14 -1.15
N ALA A 55 -10.01 -6.39 -0.34
CA ALA A 55 -10.44 -5.04 -0.65
C ALA A 55 -9.80 -4.07 0.33
N LEU A 56 -9.18 -3.02 -0.20
CA LEU A 56 -8.71 -1.87 0.58
C LEU A 56 -9.84 -0.84 0.61
N VAL A 57 -10.27 -0.46 1.81
CA VAL A 57 -11.34 0.51 2.03
C VAL A 57 -10.86 1.58 3.01
N GLY A 58 -11.28 2.82 2.79
CA GLY A 58 -10.90 3.94 3.64
C GLY A 58 -11.65 5.21 3.26
N GLU A 59 -11.71 6.16 4.20
CA GLU A 59 -12.22 7.50 3.96
C GLU A 59 -11.34 8.25 2.96
N SER A 60 -11.89 9.27 2.29
CA SER A 60 -11.13 10.16 1.42
C SER A 60 -9.89 10.70 2.15
N GLY A 61 -8.70 10.40 1.63
CA GLY A 61 -7.43 10.85 2.20
C GLY A 61 -6.81 9.95 3.27
N SER A 62 -7.39 8.77 3.53
CA SER A 62 -6.86 7.81 4.51
C SER A 62 -5.46 7.28 4.19
N GLY A 63 -5.12 7.16 2.90
CA GLY A 63 -3.84 6.58 2.48
C GLY A 63 -3.85 5.06 2.59
#